data_AF-F4KRJ4-F1
#
_entry.id   AF-F4KRJ4-F1
#
_cell.length_a   1.000
_cell.length_b   1.000
_cell.length_c   1.000
_cell.angle_alpha   90.00
_cell.angle_beta   90.00
_cell.angle_gamma   90.00
#
_symmetry.space_group_name_H-M   'P 1'
#
loop_
_entity.id
_entity.type
_entity.pdbx_description
1 polymer ?
#
loop_
_entity_poly.entity_id
_entity_poly.type
_entity_poly.pdbx_seq_one_letter_code
_entity_poly.pdbx_strand_id
1 'polypeptide(L)'
;MKALKIGKILLAEPFMLDPNFKRAAVILCDHGGEGSIGFVINRPLNHQINAILEDFPEFEAEVFFGGPVEADTTLHYLHNVGDLLEGSVKISNGVYWGGDFEKLKFLISSELIEPHNIRFFLGYTGWGEGQLEEEMSTGSWVIADADANYLFKTEPSELWQEIMQNKGSTYTVIAQMPDSANWN
;
A
#
# COMPACT_ATOMS: atom_id res chain seq x y z
N MET A 1 -5.69 -6.54 23.88
CA MET A 1 -5.65 -6.17 22.45
C MET A 1 -4.44 -6.86 21.84
N LYS A 2 -4.55 -7.53 20.69
CA LYS A 2 -3.36 -8.04 19.99
C LYS A 2 -2.56 -6.81 19.53
N ALA A 3 -1.27 -6.75 19.86
CA ALA A 3 -0.39 -5.69 19.35
C ALA A 3 -0.44 -5.71 17.81
N LEU A 4 -0.62 -4.54 17.21
CA LEU A 4 -0.52 -4.36 15.77
C LEU A 4 0.91 -4.70 15.33
N LYS A 5 1.06 -5.22 14.11
CA LYS A 5 2.35 -5.64 13.56
C LYS A 5 2.42 -5.21 12.10
N ILE A 6 3.63 -5.05 11.58
CA ILE A 6 3.86 -4.88 10.14
C ILE A 6 3.28 -6.07 9.34
N GLY A 7 3.03 -5.85 8.05
CA GLY A 7 2.42 -6.87 7.18
C GLY A 7 0.91 -7.02 7.35
N LYS A 8 0.26 -5.99 7.90
CA LYS A 8 -1.19 -5.85 7.95
C LYS A 8 -1.67 -4.87 6.90
N ILE A 9 -2.90 -5.05 6.44
CA ILE A 9 -3.61 -4.08 5.62
C ILE A 9 -4.67 -3.41 6.50
N LEU A 10 -4.65 -2.09 6.54
CA LEU A 10 -5.65 -1.25 7.16
C LEU A 10 -6.62 -0.79 6.07
N LEU A 11 -7.87 -1.23 6.17
CA LEU A 11 -8.94 -0.81 5.27
C LEU A 11 -9.70 0.31 5.95
N ALA A 12 -9.77 1.47 5.30
CA ALA A 12 -10.58 2.56 5.82
C ALA A 12 -12.05 2.14 5.83
N GLU A 13 -12.76 2.44 6.91
CA GLU A 13 -14.21 2.30 6.95
C GLU A 13 -14.88 3.19 5.88
N PRO A 14 -16.07 2.83 5.36
CA PRO A 14 -16.73 3.56 4.27
C PRO A 14 -16.98 5.04 4.57
N PHE A 15 -17.15 5.39 5.85
CA PHE A 15 -17.47 6.73 6.32
C PHE A 15 -16.22 7.55 6.73
N MET A 16 -15.02 7.07 6.40
CA MET A 16 -13.79 7.84 6.59
C MET A 16 -13.90 9.19 5.89
N LEU A 17 -13.81 10.27 6.67
CA LEU A 17 -13.98 11.65 6.18
C LEU A 17 -12.71 12.20 5.54
N ASP A 18 -11.54 11.65 5.87
CA ASP A 18 -10.28 12.08 5.27
C ASP A 18 -10.26 11.69 3.78
N PRO A 19 -10.20 12.67 2.85
CA PRO A 19 -10.15 12.39 1.42
C PRO A 19 -8.92 11.55 1.01
N ASN A 20 -7.81 11.63 1.75
CA ASN A 20 -6.61 10.83 1.52
C ASN A 20 -6.83 9.34 1.82
N PHE A 21 -7.83 9.01 2.64
CA PHE A 21 -8.06 7.64 3.11
C PHE A 21 -9.45 7.09 2.80
N LYS A 22 -10.35 7.86 2.19
CA LYS A 22 -11.65 7.34 1.73
C LYS A 22 -11.46 6.08 0.86
N ARG A 23 -11.97 4.93 1.33
CA ARG A 23 -11.79 3.61 0.69
C ARG A 23 -10.33 3.21 0.42
N ALA A 24 -9.40 3.73 1.21
CA ALA A 24 -8.00 3.34 1.10
C ALA A 24 -7.80 1.94 1.70
N ALA A 25 -6.98 1.15 1.02
CA ALA A 25 -6.30 0.01 1.60
C ALA A 25 -4.85 0.44 1.83
N VAL A 26 -4.38 0.39 3.08
CA VAL A 26 -3.02 0.81 3.45
C VAL A 26 -2.25 -0.37 3.98
N ILE A 27 -1.12 -0.72 3.35
CA ILE A 27 -0.23 -1.74 3.90
C ILE A 27 0.70 -1.11 4.94
N LEU A 28 0.79 -1.73 6.12
CA LEU A 28 1.66 -1.29 7.21
C LEU A 28 3.05 -1.90 7.05
N CYS A 29 4.06 -1.06 6.78
CA CYS A 29 5.43 -1.46 6.49
C CYS A 29 6.39 -1.22 7.65
N ASP A 30 6.11 -0.23 8.50
CA ASP A 30 6.81 -0.03 9.76
C ASP A 30 5.82 0.30 10.88
N HIS A 31 6.12 -0.16 12.09
CA HIS A 31 5.29 0.05 13.27
C HIS A 31 6.10 -0.15 14.55
N GLY A 32 6.24 0.91 15.34
CA GLY A 32 6.96 0.89 16.60
C GLY A 32 6.59 2.06 17.51
N GLY A 33 7.35 2.24 18.59
CA GLY A 33 7.09 3.30 19.57
C GLY A 33 7.29 4.72 19.04
N GLU A 34 8.05 4.90 17.96
CA GLU A 34 8.32 6.21 17.36
C GLU A 34 7.27 6.61 16.30
N GLY A 35 6.38 5.68 15.92
CA GLY A 35 5.36 5.91 14.89
C GLY A 35 5.14 4.70 13.98
N SER A 36 4.44 4.95 12.89
CA SER A 36 4.14 3.92 11.88
C SER A 36 4.23 4.48 10.47
N ILE A 37 4.60 3.61 9.52
CA ILE A 37 4.67 3.94 8.09
C ILE A 37 3.87 2.91 7.30
N GLY A 38 3.07 3.39 6.36
CA GLY A 38 2.36 2.56 5.41
C GLY A 38 2.17 3.22 4.05
N PHE A 39 1.68 2.43 3.10
CA PHE A 39 1.44 2.87 1.73
C PHE A 39 0.01 2.57 1.31
N VAL A 40 -0.68 3.56 0.73
CA VAL A 40 -1.99 3.32 0.11
C VAL A 40 -1.77 2.47 -1.15
N ILE A 41 -2.25 1.24 -1.13
CA ILE A 41 -1.98 0.24 -2.19
C ILE A 41 -3.00 0.25 -3.32
N ASN A 42 -4.08 1.02 -3.22
CA ASN A 42 -5.21 0.97 -4.14
C ASN A 42 -5.53 2.29 -4.87
N ARG A 43 -4.56 3.22 -4.91
CA ARG A 43 -4.73 4.54 -5.55
C ARG A 43 -3.67 4.79 -6.63
N PRO A 44 -3.90 4.33 -7.87
CA PRO A 44 -3.04 4.66 -8.99
C PRO A 44 -3.05 6.16 -9.31
N LEU A 45 -1.90 6.72 -9.71
CA LEU A 45 -1.78 8.11 -10.15
C LEU A 45 -1.89 8.28 -11.67
N ASN A 46 -2.03 7.20 -12.45
CA ASN A 46 -2.00 7.22 -13.92
C ASN A 46 -0.71 7.84 -14.49
N HIS A 47 0.40 7.66 -13.76
CA HIS A 47 1.74 8.06 -14.18
C HIS A 47 2.64 6.84 -14.21
N GLN A 48 3.45 6.72 -15.26
CA GLN A 48 4.49 5.69 -15.36
C GLN A 48 5.72 6.12 -14.58
N ILE A 49 6.50 5.15 -14.08
CA ILE A 49 7.72 5.43 -13.32
C ILE A 49 8.72 6.30 -14.10
N ASN A 50 8.84 6.08 -15.42
CA ASN A 50 9.71 6.88 -16.29
C ASN A 50 9.29 8.35 -16.42
N ALA A 51 8.04 8.70 -16.09
CA ALA A 51 7.59 10.09 -16.04
C ALA A 51 7.98 10.79 -14.73
N ILE A 52 8.30 10.02 -13.69
CA ILE A 52 8.71 10.52 -12.37
C ILE A 52 10.25 10.56 -12.26
N LEU A 53 10.94 9.57 -12.82
CA LEU A 53 12.39 9.45 -12.80
C LEU A 53 12.94 9.30 -14.22
N GLU A 54 13.65 10.33 -14.68
CA GLU A 54 14.27 10.37 -16.02
C GLU A 54 15.38 9.30 -16.19
N ASP A 55 16.13 9.01 -15.13
CA ASP A 55 17.22 8.01 -15.11
C ASP A 55 16.73 6.60 -14.73
N PHE A 56 15.46 6.29 -15.00
CA PHE A 56 14.90 4.96 -14.77
C PHE A 56 14.89 4.16 -16.09
N PRO A 57 15.23 2.85 -16.09
CA PRO A 57 15.12 2.03 -17.28
C PRO A 57 13.69 2.01 -17.81
N GLU A 58 13.50 1.88 -19.12
CA GLU A 58 12.18 1.79 -19.74
C GLU A 58 11.38 0.63 -19.10
N PHE A 59 10.31 0.98 -18.38
CA PHE A 59 9.60 0.03 -17.55
C PHE A 59 8.15 0.47 -17.37
N GLU A 60 7.21 -0.32 -17.90
CA GLU A 60 5.77 -0.04 -17.86
C GLU A 60 5.17 -0.35 -16.48
N ALA A 61 5.60 0.40 -15.46
CA ALA A 61 5.06 0.31 -14.11
C ALA A 61 4.39 1.62 -13.69
N GLU A 62 3.13 1.49 -13.29
CA GLU A 62 2.36 2.59 -12.75
C GLU A 62 2.81 2.97 -11.33
N VAL A 63 2.77 4.26 -11.05
CA VAL A 63 3.05 4.86 -9.75
C VAL A 63 1.76 5.10 -8.99
N PHE A 64 1.77 4.76 -7.72
CA PHE A 64 0.65 4.86 -6.80
C PHE A 64 0.86 6.03 -5.84
N PHE A 65 -0.24 6.59 -5.34
CA PHE A 65 -0.20 7.50 -4.20
C PHE A 65 0.08 6.68 -2.95
N GLY A 66 1.24 6.86 -2.31
CA GLY A 66 1.59 6.17 -1.07
C GLY A 66 1.00 6.83 0.18
N GLY A 67 0.79 8.14 0.13
CA GLY A 67 0.14 8.91 1.19
C GLY A 67 0.52 10.40 1.13
N PRO A 68 -0.04 11.22 2.02
CA PRO A 68 0.10 12.68 1.95
C PRO A 68 1.48 13.19 2.39
N VAL A 69 2.27 12.37 3.10
CA VAL A 69 3.59 12.79 3.57
C VAL A 69 4.59 12.64 2.45
N GLU A 70 5.28 13.73 2.11
CA GLU A 70 6.34 13.75 1.08
C GLU A 70 5.86 13.22 -0.30
N ALA A 71 4.58 13.41 -0.60
CA ALA A 71 3.91 12.91 -1.81
C ALA A 71 4.60 13.27 -3.13
N ASP A 72 5.36 14.37 -3.17
CA ASP A 72 6.06 14.81 -4.39
C ASP A 72 7.58 14.65 -4.32
N THR A 73 8.12 14.14 -3.20
CA THR A 73 9.57 14.18 -2.93
C THR A 73 10.20 12.81 -2.70
N THR A 74 9.43 11.82 -2.26
CA THR A 74 9.96 10.48 -1.97
C THR A 74 9.30 9.40 -2.83
N LEU A 75 10.14 8.52 -3.38
CA LEU A 75 9.72 7.33 -4.09
C LEU A 75 10.03 6.10 -3.25
N HIS A 76 9.02 5.28 -3.03
CA HIS A 76 9.12 3.98 -2.37
C HIS A 76 8.65 2.87 -3.30
N TYR A 77 9.01 1.63 -3.00
CA TYR A 77 8.53 0.49 -3.77
C TYR A 77 8.36 -0.76 -2.91
N LEU A 78 7.33 -1.54 -3.24
CA LEU A 78 7.08 -2.87 -2.70
C LEU A 78 7.23 -3.90 -3.81
N HIS A 79 7.86 -5.03 -3.52
CA HIS A 79 8.12 -6.06 -4.51
C HIS A 79 8.06 -7.47 -3.92
N ASN A 80 7.99 -8.49 -4.78
CA ASN A 80 7.97 -9.91 -4.37
C ASN A 80 9.30 -10.65 -4.64
N VAL A 81 10.34 -9.95 -5.08
CA VAL A 81 11.66 -10.49 -5.44
C VAL A 81 12.75 -10.28 -4.36
N GLY A 82 12.38 -10.44 -3.08
CA GLY A 82 13.28 -10.22 -1.95
C GLY A 82 14.57 -11.04 -1.97
N ASP A 83 14.59 -12.19 -2.64
CA ASP A 83 15.79 -13.04 -2.75
C ASP A 83 16.80 -12.50 -3.79
N LEU A 84 16.37 -11.63 -4.71
CA LEU A 84 17.22 -11.06 -5.76
C LEU A 84 17.75 -9.67 -5.36
N LEU A 85 16.99 -8.93 -4.56
CA LEU A 85 17.27 -7.56 -4.18
C LEU A 85 17.83 -7.48 -2.76
N GLU A 86 19.09 -7.08 -2.63
CA GLU A 86 19.73 -6.93 -1.33
C GLU A 86 19.22 -5.68 -0.61
N GLY A 87 19.20 -5.70 0.71
CA GLY A 87 18.72 -4.59 1.55
C GLY A 87 17.19 -4.51 1.67
N SER A 88 16.44 -5.40 1.03
CA SER A 88 14.99 -5.44 1.12
C SER A 88 14.51 -5.87 2.51
N VAL A 89 13.55 -5.12 3.06
CA VAL A 89 12.94 -5.41 4.36
C VAL A 89 11.71 -6.28 4.16
N LYS A 90 11.67 -7.45 4.80
CA LYS A 90 10.51 -8.36 4.70
C LYS A 90 9.32 -7.81 5.50
N ILE A 91 8.23 -7.50 4.82
CA ILE A 91 6.99 -6.97 5.41
C ILE A 91 6.01 -8.10 5.72
N SER A 92 5.77 -8.97 4.74
CA SER A 92 4.94 -10.16 4.88
C SER A 92 5.42 -11.26 3.93
N ASN A 93 4.68 -12.37 3.83
CA ASN A 93 5.06 -13.44 2.93
C ASN A 93 4.92 -12.99 1.47
N GLY A 94 6.04 -12.91 0.75
CA GLY A 94 6.06 -12.46 -0.65
C GLY A 94 5.92 -10.94 -0.84
N VAL A 95 6.04 -10.14 0.23
CA VAL A 95 6.03 -8.68 0.16
C VAL A 95 7.25 -8.14 0.90
N TYR A 96 8.05 -7.38 0.16
CA TYR A 96 9.28 -6.76 0.62
C TYR A 96 9.25 -5.27 0.31
N TRP A 97 9.87 -4.47 1.17
CA TRP A 97 9.97 -3.02 1.04
C TRP A 97 11.41 -2.59 0.83
N GLY A 98 11.61 -1.73 -0.17
CA GLY A 98 12.90 -1.14 -0.48
C GLY A 98 13.94 -2.17 -0.92
N GLY A 99 15.21 -1.79 -0.79
CA GLY A 99 16.35 -2.54 -1.33
C GLY A 99 17.33 -1.61 -2.01
N ASP A 100 18.37 -2.19 -2.60
CA ASP A 100 19.35 -1.46 -3.40
C ASP A 100 18.71 -0.97 -4.71
N PHE A 101 18.53 0.35 -4.82
CA PHE A 101 17.86 0.96 -5.97
C PHE A 101 18.64 0.82 -7.29
N GLU A 102 19.97 0.84 -7.25
CA GLU A 102 20.78 0.67 -8.45
C GLU A 102 20.76 -0.78 -8.92
N LYS A 103 20.76 -1.73 -7.98
CA LYS A 103 20.54 -3.15 -8.28
C LYS A 103 19.14 -3.39 -8.86
N LEU A 104 18.11 -2.71 -8.34
CA LEU A 104 16.75 -2.77 -8.89
C LEU A 104 16.74 -2.37 -10.37
N LYS A 105 17.31 -1.20 -10.71
CA LYS A 105 17.42 -0.74 -12.10
C LYS A 105 18.12 -1.78 -12.98
N PHE A 106 19.25 -2.33 -12.51
CA PHE A 106 19.99 -3.36 -13.24
C PHE A 106 19.16 -4.62 -13.50
N LEU A 107 18.44 -5.10 -12.49
CA LEU A 107 17.59 -6.30 -12.60
C LEU A 107 16.40 -6.08 -13.54
N ILE A 108 15.81 -4.88 -13.55
CA ILE A 108 14.77 -4.47 -14.51
C ILE A 108 15.33 -4.45 -15.93
N SER A 109 16.49 -3.81 -16.15
CA SER A 109 17.15 -3.79 -17.47
C SER A 109 17.57 -5.17 -17.96
N SER A 110 17.71 -6.12 -17.05
CA SER A 110 18.05 -7.52 -17.36
C SER A 110 16.81 -8.41 -17.52
N GLU A 111 15.59 -7.84 -17.50
CA GLU A 111 14.31 -8.55 -17.61
C GLU A 111 14.10 -9.61 -16.50
N LEU A 112 14.79 -9.48 -15.37
CA LEU A 112 14.64 -10.38 -14.21
C LEU A 112 13.54 -9.91 -13.24
N ILE A 113 13.10 -8.67 -13.38
CA ILE A 113 11.98 -8.08 -12.66
C ILE A 113 11.04 -7.50 -13.70
N GLU A 114 9.80 -7.98 -13.69
CA GLU A 114 8.73 -7.50 -14.55
C GLU A 114 7.80 -6.53 -13.79
N PRO A 115 6.98 -5.72 -14.50
CA PRO A 115 6.07 -4.77 -13.85
C PRO A 115 5.13 -5.42 -12.83
N HIS A 116 4.73 -6.67 -13.04
CA HIS A 116 3.86 -7.39 -12.13
C HIS A 116 4.57 -7.85 -10.82
N ASN A 117 5.88 -7.66 -10.69
CA ASN A 117 6.65 -8.01 -9.49
C ASN A 117 6.82 -6.86 -8.51
N ILE A 118 6.52 -5.62 -8.92
CA ILE A 118 6.85 -4.41 -8.17
C ILE A 118 5.76 -3.36 -8.31
N ARG A 119 5.53 -2.59 -7.24
CA ARG A 119 4.64 -1.43 -7.22
C ARG A 119 5.38 -0.24 -6.63
N PHE A 120 5.33 0.89 -7.33
CA PHE A 120 5.97 2.14 -6.92
C PHE A 120 4.97 3.07 -6.24
N PHE A 121 5.44 3.84 -5.26
CA PHE A 121 4.64 4.75 -4.45
C PHE A 121 5.32 6.09 -4.32
N LEU A 122 4.54 7.15 -4.52
CA LEU A 122 4.93 8.53 -4.22
C LEU A 122 4.42 8.93 -2.83
N GLY A 123 5.33 9.37 -1.98
CA GLY A 123 5.09 9.63 -0.57
C GLY A 123 4.69 8.40 0.23
N TYR A 124 4.25 8.65 1.46
CA TYR A 124 3.81 7.61 2.38
C TYR A 124 2.73 8.11 3.33
N THR A 125 2.07 7.17 3.97
CA THR A 125 1.17 7.42 5.10
C THR A 125 1.96 7.25 6.38
N GLY A 126 2.07 8.31 7.17
CA GLY A 126 2.76 8.32 8.44
C GLY A 126 1.78 8.51 9.59
N TRP A 127 1.99 7.78 10.68
CA TRP A 127 1.32 8.02 11.96
C TRP A 127 2.36 8.38 13.00
N GLY A 128 2.07 9.42 13.78
CA GLY A 128 2.85 9.75 14.97
C GLY A 128 2.69 8.68 16.06
N GLU A 129 3.49 8.82 17.12
CA GLU A 129 3.41 7.95 18.30
C GLU A 129 1.98 7.87 18.85
N GLY A 130 1.44 6.65 18.94
CA GLY A 130 0.10 6.37 19.49
C GLY A 130 -1.09 6.76 18.61
N GLN A 131 -0.87 7.49 17.51
CA GLN A 131 -1.94 7.99 16.66
C GLN A 131 -2.71 6.84 15.98
N LEU A 132 -1.99 5.86 15.46
CA LEU A 132 -2.61 4.71 14.79
C LEU A 132 -3.45 3.90 15.78
N GLU A 133 -2.98 3.69 17.00
CA GLU A 133 -3.73 3.02 18.06
C GLU A 133 -5.00 3.78 18.44
N GLU A 134 -4.94 5.11 18.50
CA GLU A 134 -6.10 5.95 18.73
C GLU A 134 -7.14 5.80 17.61
N GLU A 135 -6.72 5.92 16.34
CA GLU A 135 -7.60 5.75 15.18
C GLU A 135 -8.21 4.34 15.09
N MET A 136 -7.44 3.32 15.47
CA MET A 136 -7.93 1.95 15.57
C MET A 136 -8.98 1.82 16.67
N SER A 137 -8.79 2.51 17.80
CA SER A 137 -9.72 2.47 18.94
C SER A 137 -11.06 3.16 18.64
N THR A 138 -11.06 4.17 17.76
CA THR A 138 -12.27 4.85 17.27
C THR A 138 -12.97 4.08 16.15
N GLY A 139 -12.40 2.94 15.71
CA GLY A 139 -12.98 2.08 14.68
C GLY A 139 -12.83 2.65 13.27
N SER A 140 -11.82 3.49 13.03
CA SER A 140 -11.59 4.10 11.70
C SER A 140 -11.06 3.09 10.66
N TRP A 141 -10.50 1.97 11.14
CA TRP A 141 -9.76 1.01 10.33
C TRP A 141 -10.19 -0.43 10.61
N VAL A 142 -10.29 -1.21 9.54
CA VAL A 142 -10.47 -2.66 9.57
C VAL A 142 -9.16 -3.35 9.22
N ILE A 143 -8.67 -4.22 10.11
CA ILE A 143 -7.40 -4.94 9.91
C ILE A 143 -7.62 -6.23 9.11
N ALA A 144 -6.80 -6.43 8.09
CA ALA A 144 -6.63 -7.68 7.35
C ALA A 144 -5.16 -8.11 7.31
N ASP A 145 -4.91 -9.39 7.02
CA ASP A 145 -3.57 -9.89 6.73
C ASP A 145 -3.16 -9.49 5.31
N ALA A 146 -1.91 -9.05 5.14
CA ALA A 146 -1.38 -8.78 3.80
C ALA A 146 -1.12 -10.09 3.05
N ASP A 147 -1.53 -10.12 1.79
CA ASP A 147 -1.23 -11.18 0.83
C ASP A 147 -0.55 -10.55 -0.39
N ALA A 148 0.49 -11.19 -0.92
CA ALA A 148 1.19 -10.67 -2.09
C ALA A 148 0.26 -10.57 -3.32
N ASN A 149 -0.74 -11.44 -3.43
CA ASN A 149 -1.70 -11.39 -4.54
C ASN A 149 -2.53 -10.10 -4.52
N TYR A 150 -2.87 -9.58 -3.34
CA TYR A 150 -3.55 -8.28 -3.20
C TYR A 150 -2.73 -7.12 -3.77
N LEU A 151 -1.40 -7.17 -3.67
CA LEU A 151 -0.52 -6.12 -4.19
C LEU A 151 -0.17 -6.32 -5.66
N PHE A 152 -0.05 -7.55 -6.15
CA PHE A 152 0.56 -7.82 -7.45
C PHE A 152 -0.38 -8.45 -8.48
N LYS A 153 -1.60 -8.86 -8.09
CA LYS A 153 -2.55 -9.54 -8.98
C LYS A 153 -3.98 -8.98 -8.95
N THR A 154 -4.33 -8.21 -7.94
CA THR A 154 -5.67 -7.61 -7.81
C THR A 154 -5.70 -6.22 -8.45
N GLU A 155 -6.80 -5.92 -9.14
CA GLU A 155 -7.10 -4.59 -9.67
C GLU A 155 -7.25 -3.57 -8.53
N PRO A 156 -6.55 -2.42 -8.57
CA PRO A 156 -6.58 -1.45 -7.48
C PRO A 156 -7.98 -0.98 -7.09
N SER A 157 -8.87 -0.75 -8.07
CA SER A 157 -10.25 -0.29 -7.82
C SER A 157 -11.10 -1.30 -7.05
N GLU A 158 -10.82 -2.60 -7.19
CA GLU A 158 -11.57 -3.68 -6.56
C GLU A 158 -10.96 -4.11 -5.22
N LEU A 159 -9.69 -3.75 -4.98
CA LEU A 159 -8.88 -4.26 -3.88
C LEU A 159 -9.53 -4.08 -2.51
N TRP A 160 -10.05 -2.88 -2.22
CA TRP A 160 -10.68 -2.61 -0.92
C TRP A 160 -11.92 -3.49 -0.72
N GLN A 161 -12.73 -3.66 -1.77
CA GLN A 161 -13.94 -4.50 -1.71
C GLN A 161 -13.58 -5.98 -1.56
N GLU A 162 -12.59 -6.45 -2.31
CA GLU A 162 -12.13 -7.84 -2.27
C GLU A 162 -11.64 -8.22 -0.87
N ILE A 163 -10.77 -7.40 -0.26
CA ILE A 163 -10.25 -7.68 1.09
C ILE A 163 -11.37 -7.63 2.14
N MET A 164 -12.29 -6.66 2.05
CA MET A 164 -13.46 -6.59 2.94
C MET A 164 -14.32 -7.85 2.83
N GLN A 165 -14.58 -8.35 1.62
CA GLN A 165 -15.36 -9.57 1.41
C GLN A 165 -14.67 -10.81 1.99
N ASN A 166 -13.36 -10.94 1.78
CA ASN A 166 -12.56 -12.05 2.28
C ASN A 166 -12.48 -12.08 3.82
N LYS A 167 -12.75 -10.96 4.49
CA LYS A 167 -12.78 -10.89 5.96
C LYS A 167 -14.00 -11.56 6.59
N GLY A 168 -15.10 -11.72 5.85
CA GLY A 168 -16.29 -12.46 6.28
C GLY A 168 -17.61 -11.69 6.19
N SER A 169 -18.71 -12.38 6.51
CA SER A 169 -20.09 -11.99 6.16
C SER A 169 -20.54 -10.61 6.65
N THR A 170 -20.07 -10.14 7.80
CA THR A 170 -20.39 -8.78 8.30
C THR A 170 -19.75 -7.69 7.42
N TYR A 171 -18.54 -7.93 6.91
CA TYR A 171 -17.80 -6.98 6.08
C TYR A 171 -18.21 -7.05 4.60
N THR A 172 -18.85 -8.15 4.17
CA THR A 172 -19.49 -8.24 2.83
C THR A 172 -20.57 -7.16 2.65
N VAL A 173 -21.35 -6.86 3.69
CA VAL A 173 -22.37 -5.79 3.64
C VAL A 173 -21.71 -4.42 3.51
N ILE A 174 -20.60 -4.20 4.24
CA ILE A 174 -19.80 -2.97 4.20
C ILE A 174 -19.17 -2.78 2.80
N ALA A 175 -18.66 -3.86 2.19
CA ALA A 175 -18.06 -3.84 0.86
C ALA A 175 -19.03 -3.38 -0.24
N GLN A 176 -20.32 -3.64 -0.06
CA GLN A 176 -21.39 -3.32 -1.02
C GLN A 176 -21.97 -1.92 -0.86
N MET A 177 -21.57 -1.17 0.18
CA MET A 177 -22.07 0.19 0.38
C MET A 177 -21.63 1.10 -0.78
N PRO A 178 -22.51 1.94 -1.35
CA PRO A 178 -22.14 2.89 -2.40
C PRO A 178 -21.19 3.99 -1.88
N ASP A 179 -20.38 4.57 -2.78
CA ASP A 179 -19.41 5.64 -2.44
C ASP A 179 -20.08 6.95 -1.99
N SER A 180 -21.35 7.09 -2.35
CA SER A 180 -22.15 8.27 -2.11
C SER A 180 -23.20 8.01 -1.04
N ALA A 181 -22.96 8.56 0.14
CA ALA A 181 -24.04 9.18 0.87
C ALA A 181 -24.38 10.50 0.14
N ASN A 182 -25.09 10.41 -0.98
CA ASN A 182 -25.75 11.58 -1.57
C ASN A 182 -26.91 11.95 -0.64
N TRP A 183 -26.60 12.67 0.44
CA TRP A 183 -27.60 13.42 1.18
C TRP A 183 -27.88 14.68 0.36
N ASN A 184 -28.99 14.65 -0.39
CA ASN A 184 -29.61 15.88 -0.91
C ASN A 184 -29.99 16.81 0.24
#